data_AF-A0A8D8VPK5-F1
#
_entry.id   AF-A0A8D8VPK5-F1
#
_cell.length_a   1.000
_cell.length_b   1.000
_cell.length_c   1.000
_cell.angle_alpha   90.00
_cell.angle_beta   90.00
_cell.angle_gamma   90.00
#
_symmetry.space_group_name_H-M   'P 1'
#
loop_
_entity.id
_entity.type
_entity.pdbx_description
1 polymer ?
#
loop_
_entity_poly.entity_id
_entity_poly.type
_entity_poly.pdbx_seq_one_letter_code
_entity_poly.pdbx_strand_id
1 'polypeptide(L)'
;VLGILTVPFYVYGVNAMIRGKCHHAVLCVTLVWCLLVYSCIGHKEFRFLLSLYPIMLLYVSLQLYSWSHSISTGWMLTLVSCFILIETALLLFLSLFHQVGSLNVMSSLRDRHYTRADGDAGILFLMPCHSTPLYSHLHINIPTRILTCEPNLSPSTISPYQDEADVFYQDPVYWLYTQYGNMTLVEYDKSHSGDDKSQSEPGKSLSDSNHSIANPDKSHSVPSKSHSILKNSQLTSDKSHSVPDKSHSGSEKLNNSDKFLSTPLPHTVVCFDTLVSTIQGWLTENRFELQDKLFHTYFPLESRLGKYVMVYARVAG
;
A
#
# COMPACT_ATOMS: atom_id res chain seq x y z
N VAL A 1 -15.57 -10.29 -11.02
CA VAL A 1 -15.56 -11.71 -10.64
C VAL A 1 -16.50 -12.02 -9.48
N LEU A 2 -16.21 -11.66 -8.21
CA LEU A 2 -17.07 -12.09 -7.08
C LEU A 2 -18.50 -11.55 -7.09
N GLY A 3 -18.73 -10.34 -7.62
CA GLY A 3 -20.04 -9.67 -7.59
C GLY A 3 -21.18 -10.48 -8.21
N ILE A 4 -20.93 -11.25 -9.28
CA ILE A 4 -21.97 -12.01 -9.99
C ILE A 4 -22.33 -13.29 -9.23
N LEU A 5 -21.38 -13.89 -8.51
CA LEU A 5 -21.60 -15.08 -7.69
C LEU A 5 -22.33 -14.77 -6.38
N THR A 6 -22.47 -13.49 -6.01
CA THR A 6 -23.16 -13.08 -4.78
C THR A 6 -24.67 -13.36 -4.83
N VAL A 7 -25.30 -13.25 -6.01
CA VAL A 7 -26.74 -13.46 -6.18
C VAL A 7 -27.13 -14.93 -5.92
N PRO A 8 -26.55 -15.95 -6.60
CA PRO A 8 -26.86 -17.34 -6.29
C PRO A 8 -26.49 -17.71 -4.86
N PHE A 9 -25.39 -17.15 -4.32
CA PHE A 9 -25.02 -17.33 -2.92
C PHE A 9 -26.11 -16.83 -1.97
N TYR A 10 -26.59 -15.60 -2.16
CA TYR A 10 -27.61 -14.97 -1.31
C TYR A 10 -28.94 -15.70 -1.40
N VAL A 11 -29.39 -16.04 -2.62
CA VAL A 11 -30.64 -16.79 -2.84
C VAL A 11 -30.59 -18.15 -2.15
N TYR A 12 -29.47 -18.87 -2.25
CA TYR A 12 -29.31 -20.14 -1.56
C TYR A 12 -29.30 -19.98 -0.04
N GLY A 13 -28.54 -19.01 0.47
CA GLY A 13 -28.45 -18.72 1.90
C GLY A 13 -29.83 -18.48 2.50
N VAL A 14 -30.63 -17.61 1.88
CA VAL A 14 -32.01 -17.32 2.32
C VAL A 14 -32.89 -18.58 2.25
N ASN A 15 -32.86 -19.31 1.13
CA ASN A 15 -33.67 -20.53 0.96
C ASN A 15 -33.29 -21.66 1.94
N ALA A 16 -31.99 -21.82 2.22
CA ALA A 16 -31.50 -22.84 3.14
C ALA A 16 -31.90 -22.54 4.59
N MET A 17 -31.90 -21.26 4.98
CA MET A 17 -32.37 -20.80 6.28
C MET A 17 -33.88 -21.01 6.46
N ILE A 18 -34.67 -20.69 5.44
CA ILE A 18 -36.14 -20.86 5.48
C ILE A 18 -36.53 -22.35 5.53
N ARG A 19 -35.79 -23.22 4.83
CA ARG A 19 -36.11 -24.67 4.74
C ARG A 19 -35.56 -25.52 5.89
N GLY A 20 -34.96 -24.90 6.93
CA GLY A 20 -34.59 -25.59 8.17
C GLY A 20 -33.47 -26.64 8.05
N LYS A 21 -32.59 -26.54 7.05
CA LYS A 21 -31.49 -27.50 6.90
C LYS A 21 -30.37 -27.19 7.89
N CYS A 22 -30.33 -27.91 9.01
CA CYS A 22 -29.43 -27.65 10.14
C CYS A 22 -27.95 -27.52 9.74
N HIS A 23 -27.42 -28.41 8.88
CA HIS A 23 -26.01 -28.35 8.45
C HIS A 23 -25.67 -27.11 7.63
N HIS A 24 -26.60 -26.65 6.77
CA HIS A 24 -26.39 -25.43 6.00
C HIS A 24 -26.52 -24.20 6.90
N ALA A 25 -27.45 -24.19 7.85
CA ALA A 25 -27.55 -23.10 8.83
C ALA A 25 -26.23 -22.93 9.61
N VAL A 26 -25.59 -24.03 10.06
CA VAL A 26 -24.29 -23.98 10.74
C VAL A 26 -23.21 -23.35 9.88
N LEU A 27 -23.05 -23.78 8.63
CA LEU A 27 -22.04 -23.20 7.71
C LEU A 27 -22.29 -21.72 7.41
N CYS A 28 -23.56 -21.30 7.28
CA CYS A 28 -23.94 -19.91 7.05
C CYS A 28 -23.65 -19.05 8.27
N VAL A 29 -23.98 -19.54 9.48
CA VAL A 29 -23.63 -18.89 10.75
C VAL A 29 -22.11 -18.75 10.88
N THR A 30 -21.34 -19.80 10.55
CA THR A 30 -19.87 -19.74 10.56
C THR A 30 -19.34 -18.69 9.59
N LEU A 31 -19.89 -18.61 8.36
CA LEU A 31 -19.51 -17.58 7.39
C LEU A 31 -19.77 -16.17 7.92
N VAL A 32 -20.98 -15.91 8.42
CA VAL A 32 -21.36 -14.59 8.97
C VAL A 32 -20.50 -14.25 10.18
N TRP A 33 -20.29 -15.20 11.09
CA TRP A 33 -19.44 -15.02 12.26
C TRP A 33 -18.00 -14.65 11.88
N CYS A 34 -17.37 -15.41 10.96
CA CYS A 34 -16.02 -15.10 10.50
C CYS A 34 -15.94 -13.72 9.83
N LEU A 35 -16.93 -13.35 9.01
CA LEU A 35 -17.00 -12.02 8.41
C LEU A 35 -17.10 -10.91 9.46
N LEU A 36 -17.90 -11.11 10.51
CA LEU A 36 -18.02 -10.16 11.62
C LEU A 36 -16.68 -10.01 12.36
N VAL A 37 -16.03 -11.13 12.70
CA VAL A 37 -14.71 -11.11 13.36
C VAL A 37 -13.67 -10.41 12.47
N TYR A 38 -13.59 -10.75 11.18
CA TYR A 38 -12.67 -10.11 10.24
C TYR A 38 -12.97 -8.62 10.04
N SER A 39 -14.23 -8.20 10.15
CA SER A 39 -14.62 -6.80 10.07
C SER A 39 -14.12 -5.98 11.27
N CYS A 40 -13.92 -6.62 12.42
CA CYS A 40 -13.35 -6.00 13.62
C CYS A 40 -11.82 -5.89 13.60
N ILE A 41 -11.13 -6.53 12.65
CA ILE A 41 -9.67 -6.43 12.52
C ILE A 41 -9.33 -5.07 11.92
N GLY A 42 -8.44 -4.32 12.60
CA GLY A 42 -7.98 -3.01 12.13
C GLY A 42 -7.27 -3.08 10.78
N HIS A 43 -6.43 -4.10 10.61
CA HIS A 43 -5.77 -4.42 9.34
C HIS A 43 -6.71 -5.23 8.45
N LYS A 44 -7.07 -4.73 7.27
CA LYS A 44 -7.97 -5.42 6.33
C LYS A 44 -7.19 -5.83 5.09
N GLU A 45 -7.13 -7.12 4.85
CA GLU A 45 -6.58 -7.64 3.60
C GLU A 45 -7.60 -8.58 2.96
N PHE A 46 -7.65 -8.55 1.64
CA PHE A 46 -8.53 -9.42 0.88
C PHE A 46 -8.26 -10.90 1.15
N ARG A 47 -7.01 -11.27 1.47
CA ARG A 47 -6.61 -12.67 1.74
C ARG A 47 -7.34 -13.31 2.92
N PHE A 48 -7.86 -12.53 3.87
CA PHE A 48 -8.65 -13.10 4.99
C PHE A 48 -9.94 -13.74 4.50
N LEU A 49 -10.54 -13.19 3.45
CA LEU A 49 -11.75 -13.74 2.83
C LEU A 49 -11.48 -15.01 2.03
N LEU A 50 -10.23 -15.29 1.65
CA LEU A 50 -9.88 -16.46 0.85
C LEU A 50 -10.19 -17.77 1.58
N SER A 51 -10.07 -17.80 2.91
CA SER A 51 -10.45 -18.97 3.73
C SER A 51 -11.96 -19.22 3.76
N LEU A 52 -12.78 -18.20 3.50
CA LEU A 52 -14.24 -18.32 3.46
C LEU A 52 -14.75 -18.71 2.08
N TYR A 53 -13.94 -18.46 1.04
CA TYR A 53 -14.28 -18.69 -0.35
C TYR A 53 -14.77 -20.12 -0.67
N PRO A 54 -14.16 -21.21 -0.14
CA PRO A 54 -14.64 -22.57 -0.40
C PRO A 54 -16.09 -22.83 0.05
N ILE A 55 -16.48 -22.29 1.21
CA ILE A 55 -17.85 -22.45 1.73
C ILE A 55 -18.83 -21.64 0.88
N MET A 56 -18.42 -20.44 0.43
CA MET A 56 -19.23 -19.63 -0.49
C MET A 56 -19.45 -20.34 -1.83
N LEU A 57 -18.39 -20.92 -2.40
CA LEU A 57 -18.48 -21.70 -3.65
C LEU A 57 -19.40 -22.91 -3.54
N LEU A 58 -19.42 -23.58 -2.39
CA LEU A 58 -20.36 -24.69 -2.14
C LEU A 58 -21.82 -24.23 -2.25
N TYR A 59 -22.17 -23.07 -1.68
CA TYR A 59 -23.55 -22.56 -1.76
C TYR A 59 -23.93 -22.11 -3.16
N VAL A 60 -22.99 -21.44 -3.83
CA VAL A 60 -23.16 -21.04 -5.23
C VAL A 60 -23.41 -22.26 -6.10
N SER A 61 -22.62 -23.33 -5.96
CA SER A 61 -22.77 -24.53 -6.78
C SER A 61 -24.10 -25.24 -6.55
N LEU A 62 -24.57 -25.32 -5.30
CA LEU A 62 -25.86 -25.92 -4.97
C LEU A 62 -27.03 -25.12 -5.56
N GLN A 63 -26.96 -23.79 -5.57
CA GLN A 63 -27.98 -22.96 -6.20
C GLN A 63 -27.97 -23.10 -7.72
N LEU A 64 -26.79 -23.03 -8.32
CA LEU A 64 -26.62 -23.17 -9.76
C LEU A 64 -27.08 -24.55 -10.23
N TYR A 65 -26.83 -25.61 -9.45
CA TYR A 65 -27.35 -26.95 -9.73
C TYR A 65 -28.88 -27.00 -9.70
N SER A 66 -29.52 -26.35 -8.72
CA SER A 66 -30.98 -26.28 -8.69
C SER A 66 -31.56 -25.52 -9.88
N TRP A 67 -30.90 -24.44 -10.32
CA TRP A 67 -31.34 -23.65 -11.48
C TRP A 67 -31.08 -24.35 -12.79
N SER A 68 -29.99 -25.10 -12.91
CA SER A 68 -29.63 -25.80 -14.14
C SER A 68 -30.68 -26.84 -14.54
N HIS A 69 -31.35 -27.48 -13.57
CA HIS A 69 -32.43 -28.41 -13.86
C HIS A 69 -33.72 -27.72 -14.35
N SER A 70 -33.89 -26.44 -14.07
CA SER A 70 -35.08 -25.66 -14.45
C SER A 70 -34.94 -24.95 -15.80
N ILE A 71 -33.76 -25.00 -16.42
CA ILE A 71 -33.42 -24.30 -17.67
C ILE A 71 -33.09 -25.34 -18.75
N SER A 72 -33.42 -25.04 -20.01
CA SER A 72 -33.07 -25.95 -21.10
C SER A 72 -31.55 -25.98 -21.33
N THR A 73 -31.03 -27.13 -21.78
CA THR A 73 -29.59 -27.34 -22.00
C THR A 73 -28.96 -26.29 -22.93
N GLY A 74 -29.68 -25.85 -23.98
CA GLY A 74 -29.19 -24.83 -24.90
C GLY A 74 -28.94 -23.48 -24.22
N TRP A 75 -29.91 -22.99 -23.46
CA TRP A 75 -29.77 -21.74 -22.70
C TRP A 75 -28.69 -21.84 -21.62
N MET A 76 -28.60 -22.97 -20.93
CA MET A 76 -27.55 -23.22 -19.95
C MET A 76 -26.15 -23.10 -20.57
N LEU A 77 -25.92 -23.75 -21.71
CA LEU A 77 -24.64 -23.69 -22.42
C LEU A 77 -24.31 -22.27 -22.89
N THR A 78 -25.31 -21.53 -23.39
CA THR A 78 -25.12 -20.11 -23.75
C THR A 78 -24.71 -19.27 -22.55
N LEU A 79 -25.41 -19.38 -21.40
CA LEU A 79 -25.10 -18.61 -20.19
C LEU A 79 -23.70 -18.94 -19.64
N VAL A 80 -23.33 -20.22 -19.58
CA VAL A 80 -22.00 -20.64 -19.12
C VAL A 80 -20.92 -20.14 -20.07
N SER A 81 -21.14 -20.22 -21.39
CA SER A 81 -20.21 -19.69 -22.38
C SER A 81 -20.01 -18.18 -22.23
N CYS A 82 -21.10 -17.41 -22.12
CA CYS A 82 -21.03 -15.97 -21.85
C CYS A 82 -20.27 -15.65 -20.55
N PHE A 83 -20.49 -16.42 -19.49
CA PHE A 83 -19.79 -16.24 -18.22
C PHE A 83 -18.29 -16.48 -18.37
N ILE A 84 -17.89 -17.60 -18.98
CA ILE A 84 -16.47 -17.91 -19.25
C ILE A 84 -15.84 -16.81 -20.09
N LEU A 85 -16.53 -16.32 -21.13
CA LEU A 85 -16.02 -15.25 -21.99
C LEU A 85 -15.80 -13.95 -21.21
N ILE A 86 -16.77 -13.53 -20.38
CA ILE A 86 -16.66 -12.31 -19.57
C ILE A 86 -15.53 -12.43 -18.54
N GLU A 87 -15.45 -13.55 -17.81
CA GLU A 87 -14.41 -13.75 -16.81
C GLU A 87 -13.02 -13.87 -17.45
N THR A 88 -12.91 -14.49 -18.63
CA THR A 88 -11.65 -14.54 -19.38
C THR A 88 -11.24 -13.15 -19.85
N ALA A 89 -12.17 -12.34 -20.37
CA ALA A 89 -11.89 -10.97 -20.76
C ALA A 89 -11.42 -10.11 -19.57
N LEU A 90 -12.09 -10.24 -18.42
CA LEU A 90 -11.68 -9.56 -17.17
C LEU A 90 -10.31 -10.03 -16.68
N LEU A 91 -10.05 -11.34 -16.70
CA LEU A 91 -8.75 -11.91 -16.31
C LEU A 91 -7.62 -11.38 -17.20
N LEU A 92 -7.81 -11.40 -18.52
CA LEU A 92 -6.84 -10.87 -19.47
C LEU A 92 -6.64 -9.37 -19.26
N PHE A 93 -7.72 -8.60 -19.05
CA PHE A 93 -7.61 -7.18 -18.76
C PHE A 93 -6.78 -6.91 -17.50
N LEU A 94 -7.14 -7.56 -16.39
CA LEU A 94 -6.49 -7.35 -15.10
C LEU A 94 -5.04 -7.86 -15.07
N SER A 95 -4.73 -8.91 -15.83
CA SER A 95 -3.38 -9.50 -15.84
C SER A 95 -2.42 -8.80 -16.82
N LEU A 96 -2.94 -8.22 -17.90
CA LEU A 96 -2.12 -7.65 -18.97
C LEU A 96 -2.07 -6.12 -18.97
N PHE A 97 -3.11 -5.44 -18.48
CA PHE A 97 -3.24 -3.99 -18.61
C PHE A 97 -3.37 -3.25 -17.28
N HIS A 98 -4.05 -3.83 -16.29
CA HIS A 98 -4.28 -3.14 -15.03
C HIS A 98 -3.05 -3.21 -14.12
N GLN A 99 -2.55 -2.05 -13.70
CA GLN A 99 -1.41 -1.88 -12.80
C GLN A 99 -0.08 -2.51 -13.27
N VAL A 100 0.05 -2.87 -14.55
CA VAL A 100 1.21 -3.60 -15.10
C VAL A 100 2.55 -2.84 -14.97
N GLY A 101 2.49 -1.51 -14.88
CA GLY A 101 3.66 -0.63 -14.81
C GLY A 101 4.57 -0.89 -13.60
N SER A 102 4.02 -1.37 -12.48
CA SER A 102 4.82 -1.70 -11.28
C SER A 102 5.73 -2.92 -11.50
N LEU A 103 5.36 -3.82 -12.41
CA LEU A 103 6.17 -4.95 -12.84
C LEU A 103 7.12 -4.57 -13.97
N ASN A 104 6.62 -3.88 -15.00
CA ASN A 104 7.40 -3.50 -16.18
C ASN A 104 8.59 -2.58 -15.84
N VAL A 105 8.45 -1.73 -14.80
CA VAL A 105 9.56 -0.88 -14.37
C VAL A 105 10.72 -1.69 -13.81
N MET A 106 10.45 -2.82 -13.17
CA MET A 106 11.51 -3.65 -12.57
C MET A 106 12.38 -4.32 -13.65
N SER A 107 11.77 -4.84 -14.72
CA SER A 107 12.53 -5.38 -15.86
C SER A 107 13.33 -4.30 -16.56
N SER A 108 12.72 -3.14 -16.81
CA SER A 108 13.40 -1.99 -17.40
C SER A 108 14.63 -1.52 -16.59
N LEU A 109 14.51 -1.47 -15.26
CA LEU A 109 15.61 -1.11 -14.37
C LEU A 109 16.70 -2.19 -14.35
N ARG A 110 16.31 -3.47 -14.26
CA ARG A 110 17.22 -4.60 -14.27
C ARG A 110 18.10 -4.57 -15.53
N ASP A 111 17.50 -4.46 -16.71
CA ASP A 111 18.22 -4.55 -17.98
C ASP A 111 19.23 -3.40 -18.14
N ARG A 112 18.89 -2.19 -17.70
CA ARG A 112 19.79 -1.04 -17.74
C ARG A 112 20.96 -1.18 -16.77
N HIS A 113 20.64 -1.47 -15.52
CA HIS A 113 21.63 -1.51 -14.46
C HIS A 113 22.53 -2.75 -14.54
N TYR A 114 22.08 -3.83 -15.19
CA TYR A 114 22.95 -4.97 -15.51
C TYR A 114 24.13 -4.58 -16.41
N THR A 115 23.95 -3.60 -17.29
CA THR A 115 25.00 -3.16 -18.24
C THR A 115 25.93 -2.09 -17.68
N ARG A 116 25.62 -1.53 -16.50
CA ARG A 116 26.35 -0.40 -15.93
C ARG A 116 27.36 -0.90 -14.89
N ALA A 117 28.65 -0.65 -15.13
CA ALA A 117 29.74 -0.99 -14.21
C ALA A 117 29.81 -0.10 -12.95
N ASP A 118 28.87 0.84 -12.81
CA ASP A 118 28.92 1.93 -11.84
C ASP A 118 28.05 1.56 -10.63
N GLY A 119 28.64 0.82 -9.69
CA GLY A 119 27.95 0.18 -8.56
C GLY A 119 27.57 1.12 -7.41
N ASP A 120 27.82 2.42 -7.51
CA ASP A 120 27.79 3.33 -6.35
C ASP A 120 26.54 4.21 -6.24
N ALA A 121 25.64 4.21 -7.23
CA ALA A 121 24.52 5.15 -7.24
C ALA A 121 23.17 4.42 -7.33
N GLY A 122 22.41 4.48 -6.22
CA GLY A 122 21.20 3.69 -5.99
C GLY A 122 19.95 4.15 -6.74
N ILE A 123 18.87 3.37 -6.58
CA ILE A 123 17.54 3.63 -7.12
C ILE A 123 16.62 4.12 -6.01
N LEU A 124 15.97 5.27 -6.21
CA LEU A 124 14.97 5.84 -5.32
C LEU A 124 13.57 5.67 -5.91
N PHE A 125 12.68 4.99 -5.18
CA PHE A 125 11.26 4.86 -5.52
C PHE A 125 10.44 5.88 -4.72
N LEU A 126 10.04 6.97 -5.38
CA LEU A 126 9.08 7.96 -4.88
C LEU A 126 7.66 7.55 -5.29
N MET A 127 7.24 6.41 -4.75
CA MET A 127 5.95 5.76 -5.01
C MET A 127 5.32 5.37 -3.66
N PRO A 128 3.99 5.16 -3.57
CA PRO A 128 3.40 4.61 -2.35
C PRO A 128 4.14 3.34 -1.90
N CYS A 129 4.24 3.14 -0.59
CA CYS A 129 4.98 2.00 -0.05
C CYS A 129 4.49 0.68 -0.67
N HIS A 130 5.41 -0.26 -0.92
CA HIS A 130 5.12 -1.56 -1.54
C HIS A 130 4.46 -1.52 -2.93
N SER A 131 4.56 -0.41 -3.66
CA SER A 131 4.03 -0.31 -5.04
C SER A 131 4.73 -1.23 -6.04
N THR A 132 5.95 -1.68 -5.75
CA THR A 132 6.75 -2.50 -6.65
C THR A 132 7.36 -3.70 -5.91
N PRO A 133 7.67 -4.81 -6.61
CA PRO A 133 8.16 -6.03 -5.97
C PRO A 133 9.67 -6.02 -5.67
N LEU A 134 10.37 -4.90 -5.94
CA LEU A 134 11.78 -4.64 -5.59
C LEU A 134 12.73 -5.80 -5.95
N TYR A 135 13.60 -6.23 -5.03
CA TYR A 135 14.67 -7.21 -5.28
C TYR A 135 14.19 -8.56 -5.81
N SER A 136 12.93 -8.95 -5.55
CA SER A 136 12.36 -10.16 -6.12
C SER A 136 12.24 -10.10 -7.65
N HIS A 137 12.22 -8.90 -8.24
CA HIS A 137 12.22 -8.66 -9.69
C HIS A 137 13.40 -7.81 -10.17
N LEU A 138 14.20 -7.23 -9.29
CA LEU A 138 15.40 -6.52 -9.71
C LEU A 138 16.56 -7.50 -9.95
N HIS A 139 16.73 -8.53 -9.10
CA HIS A 139 17.79 -9.57 -9.18
C HIS A 139 19.23 -9.05 -9.37
N ILE A 140 19.50 -7.81 -8.96
CA ILE A 140 20.84 -7.21 -8.95
C ILE A 140 21.08 -6.52 -7.62
N ASN A 141 22.33 -6.54 -7.16
CA ASN A 141 22.72 -5.95 -5.88
C ASN A 141 23.03 -4.46 -6.03
N ILE A 142 21.97 -3.64 -6.06
CA ILE A 142 22.06 -2.18 -6.15
C ILE A 142 21.35 -1.58 -4.95
N PRO A 143 21.89 -0.54 -4.30
CA PRO A 143 21.18 0.16 -3.23
C PRO A 143 19.81 0.65 -3.73
N THR A 144 18.74 0.21 -3.08
CA THR A 144 17.38 0.70 -3.39
C THR A 144 16.78 1.34 -2.15
N ARG A 145 16.09 2.46 -2.34
CA ARG A 145 15.31 3.13 -1.28
C ARG A 145 13.87 3.24 -1.74
N ILE A 146 12.95 2.92 -0.84
CA ILE A 146 11.51 3.14 -0.98
C ILE A 146 11.02 4.06 0.13
N LEU A 147 9.87 4.69 -0.07
CA LEU A 147 9.12 5.29 1.02
C LEU A 147 8.54 4.19 1.91
N THR A 148 8.87 4.20 3.20
CA THR A 148 8.37 3.22 4.17
C THR A 148 7.02 3.62 4.74
N CYS A 149 6.21 2.62 5.11
CA CYS A 149 4.94 2.80 5.80
C CYS A 149 4.84 1.89 7.03
N GLU A 150 5.95 1.79 7.76
CA GLU A 150 6.05 0.95 8.94
C GLU A 150 5.15 1.50 10.05
N PRO A 151 4.45 0.69 10.85
CA PRO A 151 3.69 1.20 11.98
C PRO A 151 4.61 1.56 13.15
N ASN A 152 4.22 2.54 13.96
CA ASN A 152 4.92 2.80 15.22
C ASN A 152 4.66 1.69 16.25
N LEU A 153 5.67 0.85 16.46
CA LEU A 153 5.64 -0.21 17.47
C LEU A 153 6.06 0.29 18.87
N SER A 154 6.51 1.54 19.00
CA SER A 154 6.92 2.13 20.27
C SER A 154 5.75 2.84 20.95
N PRO A 155 5.23 2.33 22.09
CA PRO A 155 4.08 2.90 22.78
C PRO A 155 4.35 4.26 23.44
N SER A 156 5.57 4.80 23.34
CA SER A 156 6.03 5.99 24.05
C SER A 156 5.77 7.32 23.33
N THR A 157 5.18 7.32 22.13
CA THR A 157 4.97 8.56 21.36
C THR A 157 3.48 8.89 21.27
N ILE A 158 2.97 9.74 22.17
CA ILE A 158 1.58 10.26 22.19
C ILE A 158 1.47 11.47 21.23
N SER A 159 1.97 11.32 20.01
CA SER A 159 1.76 12.25 18.90
C SER A 159 1.07 11.48 17.79
N PRO A 160 0.20 12.08 16.95
CA PRO A 160 -0.33 11.39 15.78
C PRO A 160 0.85 10.87 14.97
N TYR A 161 1.02 9.54 14.96
CA TYR A 161 2.08 8.89 14.20
C TYR A 161 1.79 9.07 12.72
N GLN A 162 2.79 9.51 11.97
CA GLN A 162 2.76 9.55 10.51
C GLN A 162 3.99 8.79 10.01
N ASP A 163 3.77 7.93 9.03
CA ASP A 163 4.86 7.20 8.40
C ASP A 163 5.62 8.07 7.39
N GLU A 164 6.77 7.57 6.93
CA GLU A 164 7.64 8.30 5.99
C GLU A 164 6.91 8.63 4.68
N ALA A 165 6.11 7.70 4.15
CA ALA A 165 5.36 7.92 2.92
C ALA A 165 4.33 9.04 3.09
N ASP A 166 3.59 9.07 4.21
CA ASP A 166 2.62 10.11 4.51
C ASP A 166 3.26 11.49 4.71
N VAL A 167 4.42 11.56 5.37
CA VAL A 167 5.19 12.79 5.50
C VAL A 167 5.69 13.27 4.13
N PHE A 168 6.19 12.37 3.29
CA PHE A 168 6.61 12.70 1.93
C PHE A 168 5.45 13.24 1.08
N TYR A 169 4.28 12.60 1.10
CA TYR A 169 3.14 13.00 0.27
C TYR A 169 2.44 14.28 0.76
N GLN A 170 2.74 14.78 1.97
CA GLN A 170 2.30 16.10 2.43
C GLN A 170 3.09 17.23 1.79
N ASP A 171 4.42 17.10 1.73
CA ASP A 171 5.30 18.06 1.09
C ASP A 171 6.51 17.35 0.43
N PRO A 172 6.35 16.87 -0.82
CA PRO A 172 7.39 16.13 -1.51
C PRO A 172 8.67 16.92 -1.71
N VAL A 173 8.54 18.24 -1.93
CA VAL A 173 9.66 19.12 -2.24
C VAL A 173 10.49 19.35 -0.99
N TYR A 174 9.86 19.74 0.12
CA TYR A 174 10.53 19.91 1.41
C TYR A 174 11.24 18.62 1.84
N TRP A 175 10.57 17.47 1.69
CA TRP A 175 11.14 16.18 2.05
C TRP A 175 12.40 15.88 1.22
N LEU A 176 12.36 16.11 -0.10
CA LEU A 176 13.51 15.86 -1.00
C LEU A 176 14.72 16.74 -0.64
N TYR A 177 14.52 18.03 -0.38
CA TYR A 177 15.61 18.92 0.03
C TYR A 177 16.14 18.60 1.43
N THR A 178 15.29 18.15 2.34
CA THR A 178 15.71 17.72 3.67
C THR A 178 16.56 16.44 3.62
N GLN A 179 16.24 15.49 2.73
CA GLN A 179 16.94 14.21 2.63
C GLN A 179 18.20 14.27 1.75
N TYR A 180 18.11 14.97 0.62
CA TYR A 180 19.13 14.95 -0.45
C TYR A 180 19.74 16.31 -0.75
N GLY A 181 19.21 17.39 -0.19
CA GLY A 181 19.76 18.72 -0.33
C GLY A 181 20.74 19.08 0.78
N ASN A 182 21.54 20.11 0.55
CA ASN A 182 22.26 20.84 1.60
C ASN A 182 21.39 21.97 2.19
N MET A 183 20.07 21.82 2.16
CA MET A 183 19.16 22.88 2.56
C MET A 183 18.88 22.77 4.05
N THR A 184 19.36 23.75 4.82
CA THR A 184 18.89 23.93 6.20
C THR A 184 17.44 24.43 6.17
N LEU A 185 16.61 24.00 7.11
CA LEU A 185 15.16 24.33 7.17
C LEU A 185 14.85 25.84 7.03
N VAL A 186 15.83 26.70 7.34
CA VAL A 186 15.78 28.16 7.25
C VAL A 186 15.74 28.69 5.81
N GLU A 187 16.26 27.95 4.84
CA GLU A 187 16.39 28.38 3.45
C GLU A 187 15.14 28.02 2.62
N TYR A 188 14.50 26.89 2.94
CA TYR A 188 13.22 26.49 2.36
C TYR A 188 12.10 27.49 2.72
N ASP A 189 11.92 27.82 4.01
CA ASP A 189 10.89 28.76 4.48
C ASP A 189 11.00 30.15 3.82
N LYS A 190 12.23 30.63 3.57
CA LYS A 190 12.46 31.91 2.88
C LYS A 190 12.13 31.87 1.40
N SER A 191 12.29 30.72 0.74
CA SER A 191 11.95 30.55 -0.67
C SER A 191 10.43 30.45 -0.90
N HIS A 192 9.67 29.93 0.07
CA HIS A 192 8.22 29.71 -0.05
C HIS A 192 7.35 30.80 0.63
N SER A 193 7.88 31.58 1.59
CA SER A 193 7.20 32.79 2.11
C SER A 193 7.29 34.01 1.16
N GLY A 194 7.93 33.87 -0.01
CA GLY A 194 8.09 34.96 -0.98
C GLY A 194 6.84 35.29 -1.81
N ASP A 195 5.87 34.38 -1.87
CA ASP A 195 4.71 34.50 -2.77
C ASP A 195 3.43 35.06 -2.11
N ASP A 196 3.41 35.23 -0.78
CA ASP A 196 2.26 35.82 -0.05
C ASP A 196 2.44 37.33 0.20
N LYS A 197 2.58 38.11 -0.89
CA LYS A 197 2.44 39.57 -0.84
C LYS A 197 1.54 40.12 -1.93
N SER A 198 0.23 39.98 -1.74
CA SER A 198 -0.83 40.94 -2.09
C SER A 198 -2.16 40.34 -1.59
N GLN A 199 -3.07 40.98 -0.87
CA GLN A 199 -3.43 42.38 -0.73
C GLN A 199 -3.96 42.61 0.69
N SER A 200 -3.45 43.64 1.37
CA SER A 200 -4.14 44.27 2.48
C SER A 200 -4.89 45.49 1.95
N GLU A 201 -6.21 45.53 2.08
CA GLU A 201 -6.93 46.80 2.17
C GLU A 201 -8.05 46.74 3.23
N PRO A 202 -8.40 47.89 3.83
CA PRO A 202 -8.84 47.95 5.22
C PRO A 202 -10.35 48.15 5.40
N GLY A 203 -10.86 47.58 6.51
CA GLY A 203 -11.94 48.16 7.31
C GLY A 203 -13.38 47.86 6.88
N LYS A 204 -14.08 47.04 7.69
CA LYS A 204 -15.48 47.32 8.09
C LYS A 204 -15.89 46.54 9.35
N SER A 205 -16.12 47.32 10.40
CA SER A 205 -16.99 47.19 11.58
C SER A 205 -17.65 45.84 11.94
N LEU A 206 -17.44 45.46 13.21
CA LEU A 206 -18.40 44.98 14.22
C LEU A 206 -19.64 44.19 13.75
N SER A 207 -19.76 42.94 14.20
CA SER A 207 -20.91 42.51 15.00
C SER A 207 -20.64 41.20 15.72
N ASP A 208 -20.93 41.23 17.02
CA ASP A 208 -20.88 40.13 17.98
C ASP A 208 -21.79 38.97 17.58
N SER A 209 -21.37 37.74 17.90
CA SER A 209 -22.27 36.63 18.22
C SER A 209 -21.51 35.57 19.01
N ASN A 210 -21.58 35.68 20.33
CA ASN A 210 -21.29 34.60 21.26
C ASN A 210 -22.20 33.40 20.97
N HIS A 211 -21.63 32.19 20.93
CA HIS A 211 -22.35 31.03 21.45
C HIS A 211 -21.36 30.02 22.05
N SER A 212 -21.35 29.99 23.38
CA SER A 212 -20.78 28.94 24.21
C SER A 212 -21.72 27.71 24.26
N ILE A 213 -21.25 26.69 24.98
CA ILE A 213 -21.97 25.48 25.52
C ILE A 213 -21.80 24.26 24.59
N ALA A 214 -21.29 23.09 25.00
CA ALA A 214 -20.86 22.58 26.31
C ALA A 214 -19.97 21.34 26.15
N ASN A 215 -19.10 21.16 27.13
CA ASN A 215 -18.49 19.89 27.52
C ASN A 215 -19.53 19.05 28.30
N PRO A 216 -19.39 17.72 28.40
CA PRO A 216 -19.14 17.21 29.74
C PRO A 216 -18.10 16.08 29.83
N ASP A 217 -17.27 16.20 30.86
CA ASP A 217 -16.48 15.14 31.48
C ASP A 217 -17.36 14.03 32.08
N LYS A 218 -16.87 12.79 32.10
CA LYS A 218 -16.40 12.11 33.34
C LYS A 218 -16.13 10.61 33.14
N SER A 219 -14.86 10.26 33.36
CA SER A 219 -14.33 9.17 34.20
C SER A 219 -15.12 7.86 34.35
N HIS A 220 -14.49 6.74 34.02
CA HIS A 220 -14.35 5.62 34.96
C HIS A 220 -13.03 4.85 34.73
N SER A 221 -12.46 4.43 35.85
CA SER A 221 -11.13 3.88 36.07
C SER A 221 -11.19 2.40 36.49
N VAL A 222 -10.03 1.72 36.45
CA VAL A 222 -9.61 0.49 37.21
C VAL A 222 -9.86 -0.87 36.50
N PRO A 223 -8.97 -1.90 36.60
CA PRO A 223 -7.51 -1.94 36.53
C PRO A 223 -6.94 -3.08 35.64
N SER A 224 -5.62 -3.04 35.46
CA SER A 224 -4.73 -4.11 35.01
C SER A 224 -4.83 -5.40 35.87
N LYS A 225 -4.74 -6.57 35.23
CA LYS A 225 -4.24 -7.82 35.85
C LYS A 225 -3.37 -8.60 34.87
N SER A 226 -2.08 -8.60 35.19
CA SER A 226 -1.08 -9.55 34.76
C SER A 226 -1.43 -10.97 35.23
N HIS A 227 -1.15 -11.98 34.40
CA HIS A 227 -0.73 -13.30 34.88
C HIS A 227 0.14 -13.96 33.81
N SER A 228 1.41 -14.12 34.17
CA SER A 228 2.32 -15.14 33.68
C SER A 228 1.80 -16.53 34.07
N ILE A 229 2.20 -17.58 33.32
CA ILE A 229 2.82 -18.83 33.83
C ILE A 229 2.84 -19.96 32.76
N LEU A 230 4.04 -20.58 32.66
CA LEU A 230 4.42 -21.95 32.24
C LEU A 230 4.50 -22.39 30.76
N LYS A 231 5.73 -22.25 30.24
CA LYS A 231 6.67 -23.26 29.69
C LYS A 231 6.29 -24.76 29.57
N ASN A 232 6.96 -25.34 28.55
CA ASN A 232 7.36 -26.74 28.25
C ASN A 232 6.37 -27.55 27.37
N SER A 233 6.75 -28.35 26.38
CA SER A 233 8.03 -29.02 26.05
C SER A 233 8.09 -29.45 24.56
N GLN A 234 9.34 -29.52 24.08
CA GLN A 234 9.97 -30.14 22.91
C GLN A 234 9.29 -31.31 22.16
N LEU A 235 9.53 -31.38 20.83
CA LEU A 235 10.28 -32.49 20.20
C LEU A 235 10.88 -32.11 18.82
N THR A 236 12.23 -32.19 18.73
CA THR A 236 13.17 -32.60 17.65
C THR A 236 12.74 -32.57 16.15
N SER A 237 13.59 -32.47 15.12
CA SER A 237 15.02 -32.22 14.83
C SER A 237 15.05 -32.32 13.29
N ASP A 238 15.75 -31.43 12.56
CA ASP A 238 16.83 -31.86 11.65
C ASP A 238 17.56 -30.71 10.95
N LYS A 239 18.89 -30.90 10.99
CA LYS A 239 20.05 -30.27 10.30
C LYS A 239 19.80 -29.87 8.83
N SER A 240 20.56 -29.01 8.17
CA SER A 240 21.65 -28.06 8.46
C SER A 240 22.09 -27.52 7.10
N HIS A 241 22.25 -26.20 6.90
CA HIS A 241 23.26 -25.68 5.98
C HIS A 241 23.71 -24.30 6.46
N SER A 242 25.00 -24.26 6.79
CA SER A 242 25.76 -23.15 7.37
C SER A 242 26.11 -22.08 6.33
N VAL A 243 25.83 -20.82 6.64
CA VAL A 243 26.44 -19.62 6.05
C VAL A 243 27.17 -18.90 7.18
N PRO A 244 28.41 -18.39 7.02
CA PRO A 244 29.18 -17.87 8.13
C PRO A 244 28.66 -16.49 8.60
N ASP A 245 28.30 -16.43 9.87
CA ASP A 245 28.10 -15.21 10.65
C ASP A 245 29.43 -14.47 10.83
N LYS A 246 29.46 -13.18 10.48
CA LYS A 246 30.35 -12.21 11.13
C LYS A 246 29.49 -11.26 11.94
N SER A 247 29.25 -11.66 13.18
CA SER A 247 28.76 -10.80 14.25
C SER A 247 29.94 -9.97 14.79
N HIS A 248 30.01 -8.69 14.43
CA HIS A 248 30.71 -7.71 15.26
C HIS A 248 29.70 -7.00 16.15
N SER A 249 29.64 -7.49 17.39
CA SER A 249 29.11 -6.79 18.55
C SER A 249 29.98 -5.57 18.82
N GLY A 250 29.45 -4.38 18.53
CA GLY A 250 29.97 -3.10 19.00
C GLY A 250 28.79 -2.19 19.30
N SER A 251 28.47 -1.99 20.58
CA SER A 251 27.57 -0.92 21.01
C SER A 251 28.29 0.42 20.78
N GLU A 252 28.12 1.01 19.59
CA GLU A 252 28.43 2.42 19.40
C GLU A 252 27.22 3.25 19.85
N LYS A 253 27.42 3.93 20.98
CA LYS A 253 26.57 5.07 21.37
C LYS A 253 26.75 6.14 20.28
N LEU A 254 25.80 6.22 19.36
CA LEU A 254 25.79 7.26 18.34
C LEU A 254 25.59 8.61 19.03
N ASN A 255 26.63 9.45 18.98
CA ASN A 255 26.57 10.82 19.48
C ASN A 255 25.55 11.59 18.65
N ASN A 256 24.81 12.49 19.31
CA ASN A 256 23.76 13.34 18.73
C ASN A 256 24.29 14.40 17.73
N SER A 257 25.49 14.21 17.21
CA SER A 257 26.28 15.14 16.40
C SER A 257 26.43 14.71 14.94
N ASP A 258 26.07 13.47 14.58
CA ASP A 258 26.20 12.93 13.21
C ASP A 258 24.97 13.18 12.31
N LYS A 259 24.04 14.05 12.74
CA LYS A 259 22.75 14.30 12.05
C LYS A 259 22.86 15.17 10.78
N PHE A 260 24.06 15.34 10.21
CA PHE A 260 24.32 16.27 9.10
C PHE A 260 25.21 15.68 7.99
N LEU A 261 25.15 14.38 7.71
CA LEU A 261 25.52 13.91 6.38
C LEU A 261 24.27 13.78 5.51
N SER A 262 24.13 14.68 4.54
CA SER A 262 23.17 14.56 3.45
C SER A 262 23.30 13.18 2.80
N THR A 263 22.19 12.47 2.62
CA THR A 263 22.25 11.18 1.92
C THR A 263 22.72 11.40 0.48
N PRO A 264 23.58 10.53 -0.08
CA PRO A 264 24.04 10.69 -1.45
C PRO A 264 22.85 10.63 -2.42
N LEU A 265 22.88 11.52 -3.42
CA LEU A 265 21.85 11.58 -4.45
C LEU A 265 21.75 10.24 -5.20
N PRO A 266 20.52 9.74 -5.46
CA PRO A 266 20.33 8.53 -6.24
C PRO A 266 20.72 8.75 -7.71
N HIS A 267 21.04 7.66 -8.41
CA HIS A 267 21.23 7.72 -9.86
C HIS A 267 19.89 7.72 -10.60
N THR A 268 18.95 6.95 -10.08
CA THR A 268 17.67 6.69 -10.73
C THR A 268 16.54 7.04 -9.78
N VAL A 269 15.57 7.80 -10.27
CA VAL A 269 14.34 8.13 -9.55
C VAL A 269 13.17 7.53 -10.29
N VAL A 270 12.32 6.80 -9.58
CA VAL A 270 11.13 6.15 -10.11
C VAL A 270 9.92 6.73 -9.39
N CYS A 271 8.95 7.24 -10.14
CA CYS A 271 7.75 7.86 -9.59
C CYS A 271 6.54 7.67 -10.51
N PHE A 272 5.34 7.95 -10.01
CA PHE A 272 4.15 8.09 -10.86
C PHE A 272 4.10 9.47 -11.52
N ASP A 273 3.46 9.54 -12.69
CA ASP A 273 3.29 10.79 -13.45
C ASP A 273 2.56 11.90 -12.67
N THR A 274 1.70 11.55 -11.73
CA THR A 274 1.00 12.50 -10.84
C THR A 274 1.93 13.28 -9.91
N LEU A 275 3.10 12.73 -9.57
CA LEU A 275 4.07 13.38 -8.69
C LEU A 275 4.99 14.35 -9.43
N VAL A 276 5.20 14.12 -10.74
CA VAL A 276 6.23 14.81 -11.54
C VAL A 276 6.10 16.32 -11.49
N SER A 277 4.88 16.87 -11.64
CA SER A 277 4.66 18.32 -11.62
C SER A 277 5.09 18.98 -10.31
N THR A 278 5.00 18.25 -9.20
CA THR A 278 5.36 18.75 -7.86
C THR A 278 6.87 18.77 -7.66
N ILE A 279 7.58 17.73 -8.13
CA ILE A 279 9.03 17.57 -7.90
C ILE A 279 9.90 18.01 -9.10
N GLN A 280 9.30 18.58 -10.15
CA GLN A 280 9.98 18.92 -11.40
C GLN A 280 11.18 19.87 -11.19
N GLY A 281 11.05 20.83 -10.28
CA GLY A 281 12.14 21.76 -9.92
C GLY A 281 13.36 21.01 -9.37
N TRP A 282 13.14 20.14 -8.39
CA TRP A 282 14.19 19.31 -7.79
C TRP A 282 14.83 18.36 -8.81
N LEU A 283 14.04 17.74 -9.70
CA LEU A 283 14.57 16.89 -10.78
C LEU A 283 15.49 17.67 -11.72
N THR A 284 15.08 18.87 -12.11
CA THR A 284 15.83 19.72 -13.06
C THR A 284 17.12 20.26 -12.44
N GLU A 285 17.05 20.73 -11.20
CA GLU A 285 18.21 21.22 -10.43
C GLU A 285 19.29 20.13 -10.28
N ASN A 286 18.87 18.89 -10.04
CA ASN A 286 19.75 17.74 -9.86
C ASN A 286 20.08 16.99 -11.16
N ARG A 287 19.76 17.56 -12.34
CA ARG A 287 20.07 17.02 -13.68
C ARG A 287 19.51 15.62 -13.94
N PHE A 288 18.28 15.38 -13.50
CA PHE A 288 17.53 14.18 -13.85
C PHE A 288 16.82 14.35 -15.18
N GLU A 289 17.06 13.42 -16.10
CA GLU A 289 16.38 13.36 -17.40
C GLU A 289 15.45 12.16 -17.46
N LEU A 290 14.28 12.34 -18.07
CA LEU A 290 13.31 11.28 -18.27
C LEU A 290 13.91 10.25 -19.25
N GLN A 291 14.08 9.02 -18.77
CA GLN A 291 14.57 7.91 -19.57
C GLN A 291 13.43 7.06 -20.11
N ASP A 292 12.36 6.92 -19.32
CA ASP A 292 11.37 5.88 -19.54
C ASP A 292 10.00 6.32 -19.04
N LYS A 293 8.97 6.02 -19.83
CA LYS A 293 7.57 6.23 -19.50
C LYS A 293 6.80 4.94 -19.74
N LEU A 294 6.46 4.25 -18.66
CA LEU A 294 5.85 2.92 -18.70
C LEU A 294 4.37 3.02 -18.32
N PHE A 295 3.50 2.43 -19.12
CA PHE A 295 2.07 2.40 -18.83
C PHE A 295 1.79 1.60 -17.55
N HIS A 296 0.97 2.17 -16.65
CA HIS A 296 0.55 1.53 -15.41
C HIS A 296 -0.91 1.10 -15.43
N THR A 297 -1.84 2.02 -15.64
CA THR A 297 -3.27 1.73 -15.59
C THR A 297 -4.08 2.80 -16.33
N TYR A 298 -5.24 2.41 -16.86
CA TYR A 298 -6.21 3.36 -17.42
C TYR A 298 -6.98 4.12 -16.33
N PHE A 299 -7.15 3.51 -15.17
CA PHE A 299 -8.00 3.99 -14.08
C PHE A 299 -7.20 4.06 -12.77
N PRO A 300 -6.46 5.15 -12.50
CA PRO A 300 -5.87 5.38 -11.19
C PRO A 300 -6.99 5.73 -10.20
N LEU A 301 -7.23 4.85 -9.23
CA LEU A 301 -8.31 5.03 -8.24
C LEU A 301 -7.88 5.87 -7.04
N GLU A 302 -6.57 6.01 -6.82
CA GLU A 302 -5.98 6.74 -5.70
C GLU A 302 -5.20 7.96 -6.22
N SER A 303 -5.16 9.03 -5.43
CA SER A 303 -4.48 10.29 -5.81
C SER A 303 -2.96 10.14 -5.96
N ARG A 304 -2.36 9.21 -5.21
CA ARG A 304 -0.91 8.94 -5.23
C ARG A 304 -0.50 8.02 -6.40
N LEU A 305 -1.46 7.43 -7.10
CA LEU A 305 -1.23 6.55 -8.25
C LEU A 305 -1.39 7.31 -9.56
N GLY A 306 -0.57 6.96 -10.53
CA GLY A 306 -0.54 7.57 -11.85
C GLY A 306 -0.99 6.65 -12.97
N LYS A 307 -1.18 7.21 -14.17
CA LYS A 307 -1.37 6.41 -15.40
C LYS A 307 -0.06 5.82 -15.90
N TYR A 308 1.06 6.45 -15.58
CA TYR A 308 2.39 6.05 -16.01
C TYR A 308 3.37 6.01 -14.85
N VAL A 309 4.27 5.02 -14.88
CA VAL A 309 5.50 5.02 -14.08
C VAL A 309 6.58 5.69 -14.90
N MET A 310 7.18 6.72 -14.32
CA MET A 310 8.23 7.53 -14.90
C MET A 310 9.57 7.14 -14.29
N VAL A 311 10.58 6.95 -15.13
CA VAL A 311 11.95 6.65 -14.71
C VAL A 311 12.85 7.77 -15.17
N TYR A 312 13.49 8.42 -14.20
CA TYR A 312 14.47 9.46 -14.42
C TYR A 312 15.87 8.96 -14.08
N ALA A 313 16.87 9.33 -14.87
CA ALA A 313 18.27 9.05 -14.57
C ALA A 313 19.07 10.36 -14.52
N ARG A 314 20.01 10.43 -13.59
CA ARG A 314 20.91 11.57 -13.45
C ARG A 314 22.00 11.51 -14.51
N VAL A 315 22.16 12.60 -15.26
CA VAL A 315 23.24 12.72 -16.25
C VAL A 315 24.52 13.16 -15.53
N ALA A 316 25.60 12.40 -15.71
CA ALA A 316 26.93 12.81 -15.22
C ALA A 316 27.40 14.02 -16.02
N GLY A 317 27.84 15.06 -15.31
CA GLY A 317 28.43 16.27 -15.90
C GLY A 317 29.89 16.10 -16.28
#